data_AF-A0A662LW46-F1
#
_entry.id   AF-A0A662LW46-F1
#
_cell.length_a   1.000
_cell.length_b   1.000
_cell.length_c   1.000
_cell.angle_alpha   90.00
_cell.angle_beta   90.00
_cell.angle_gamma   90.00
#
_symmetry.space_group_name_H-M   'P 1'
#
loop_
_entity.id
_entity.type
_entity.pdbx_description
1 polymer ?
#
loop_
_entity_poly.entity_id
_entity_poly.type
_entity_poly.pdbx_seq_one_letter_code
_entity_poly.pdbx_strand_id
1 'polypeptide(L)'
;MVDSKKPRISRILSEYDLDNIMIATVCSHSSLQIFNGAKKEGFRTLGICVGKVKRFYEAFPLGKPDKFFIVNSYDEILDRTDELIGENTIIIPHGSFVEYLGAENFLKLGLPTFGNREVLLWESDRKKEREWLEGAGLEMPREIKNPLEINKPVIVKYYGARGGKGFFIAKNYEEFKKKIDKSRSYTIQEFVIGTRYYLHYFYSPIVEEGYKLDIGGSLQFLSVDRRDETNIDEAHRLGSISELEEVGIPPTFVVTGNIPIVLR
;
A
#
# COMPACT_ATOMS: atom_id res chain seq x y z
N MET A 1 2.78 -12.31 22.55
CA MET A 1 1.49 -12.11 23.24
C MET A 1 0.46 -12.93 22.48
N VAL A 2 -0.21 -13.88 23.14
CA VAL A 2 -1.35 -14.59 22.52
C VAL A 2 -2.43 -13.54 22.26
N ASP A 3 -2.79 -13.36 20.99
CA ASP A 3 -3.69 -12.32 20.50
C ASP A 3 -5.07 -12.44 21.18
N SER A 4 -5.32 -11.61 22.20
CA SER A 4 -6.56 -11.58 22.97
C SER A 4 -7.80 -11.25 22.14
N LYS A 5 -7.64 -10.94 20.85
CA LYS A 5 -8.70 -10.60 19.90
C LYS A 5 -9.07 -11.71 18.94
N LYS A 6 -8.22 -12.72 18.71
CA LYS A 6 -8.62 -13.94 18.00
C LYS A 6 -9.92 -14.51 18.58
N PRO A 7 -10.10 -14.62 19.92
CA PRO A 7 -11.36 -15.05 20.51
C PRO A 7 -12.56 -14.14 20.15
N ARG A 8 -12.36 -12.81 20.08
CA ARG A 8 -13.44 -11.87 19.73
C ARG A 8 -13.83 -11.97 18.25
N ILE A 9 -12.86 -11.98 17.34
CA ILE A 9 -13.14 -12.09 15.89
C ILE A 9 -13.75 -13.45 15.56
N SER A 10 -13.25 -14.55 16.15
CA SER A 10 -13.86 -15.87 15.99
C SER A 10 -15.31 -15.91 16.48
N ARG A 11 -15.60 -15.25 17.62
CA ARG A 11 -16.98 -15.14 18.11
C ARG A 11 -17.87 -14.35 17.15
N ILE A 12 -17.41 -13.20 16.69
CA ILE A 12 -18.13 -12.38 15.69
C ILE A 12 -18.45 -13.22 14.45
N LEU A 13 -17.45 -13.90 13.90
CA LEU A 13 -17.63 -14.76 12.72
C LEU A 13 -18.61 -15.92 12.96
N SER A 14 -18.67 -16.48 14.17
CA SER A 14 -19.63 -17.54 14.51
C SER A 14 -21.08 -17.05 14.64
N GLU A 15 -21.27 -15.74 14.83
CA GLU A 15 -22.58 -15.10 14.95
C GLU A 15 -23.05 -14.50 13.61
N TYR A 16 -22.21 -14.51 12.56
CA TYR A 16 -22.56 -13.98 11.23
C TYR A 16 -23.56 -14.85 10.49
N ASP A 17 -24.48 -14.18 9.80
CA ASP A 17 -25.33 -14.80 8.79
C ASP A 17 -24.52 -15.01 7.51
N LEU A 18 -24.16 -16.28 7.25
CA LEU A 18 -23.32 -16.67 6.12
C LEU A 18 -23.98 -16.44 4.76
N ASP A 19 -25.31 -16.37 4.70
CA ASP A 19 -26.06 -16.10 3.47
C ASP A 19 -26.09 -14.60 3.13
N ASN A 20 -25.70 -13.74 4.07
CA ASN A 20 -25.76 -12.28 3.95
C ASN A 20 -24.42 -11.58 4.21
N ILE A 21 -23.30 -12.25 3.96
CA ILE A 21 -21.96 -11.66 4.07
C ILE A 21 -21.81 -10.46 3.13
N MET A 22 -21.25 -9.38 3.66
CA MET A 22 -20.95 -8.17 2.91
C MET A 22 -19.45 -7.89 2.82
N ILE A 23 -18.93 -7.73 1.61
CA ILE A 23 -17.56 -7.31 1.38
C ILE A 23 -17.46 -5.81 1.53
N ALA A 24 -16.66 -5.36 2.50
CA ALA A 24 -16.55 -3.96 2.86
C ALA A 24 -15.12 -3.42 2.68
N THR A 25 -15.00 -2.20 2.18
CA THR A 25 -13.72 -1.48 2.15
C THR A 25 -13.93 0.04 2.10
N VAL A 26 -12.86 0.80 2.32
CA VAL A 26 -12.89 2.26 2.20
C VAL A 26 -13.01 2.65 0.72
N CYS A 27 -13.79 3.68 0.43
CA CYS A 27 -14.00 4.20 -0.92
C CYS A 27 -12.78 5.00 -1.45
N SER A 28 -11.62 4.35 -1.60
CA SER A 28 -10.37 4.90 -2.13
C SER A 28 -9.53 3.82 -2.84
N HIS A 29 -8.35 4.19 -3.36
CA HIS A 29 -7.32 3.28 -3.88
C HIS A 29 -7.85 2.27 -4.91
N SER A 30 -8.03 1.01 -4.52
CA SER A 30 -8.42 -0.13 -5.37
C SER A 30 -9.86 -0.59 -5.14
N SER A 31 -10.66 0.17 -4.39
CA SER A 31 -12.02 -0.18 -4.00
C SER A 31 -12.96 -0.47 -5.18
N LEU A 32 -12.86 0.26 -6.30
CA LEU A 32 -13.64 -0.06 -7.52
C LEU A 32 -13.41 -1.50 -8.00
N GLN A 33 -12.15 -1.95 -8.00
CA GLN A 33 -11.80 -3.32 -8.39
C GLN A 33 -12.28 -4.33 -7.35
N ILE A 34 -12.13 -4.01 -6.06
CA ILE A 34 -12.59 -4.87 -4.95
C ILE A 34 -14.10 -5.08 -5.04
N PHE A 35 -14.89 -4.01 -5.19
CA PHE A 35 -16.35 -4.11 -5.31
C PHE A 35 -16.76 -4.87 -6.58
N ASN A 36 -16.08 -4.62 -7.71
CA ASN A 36 -16.34 -5.35 -8.95
C ASN A 36 -16.10 -6.85 -8.78
N GLY A 37 -14.97 -7.25 -8.18
CA GLY A 37 -14.66 -8.65 -7.87
C GLY A 37 -15.67 -9.27 -6.93
N ALA A 38 -15.96 -8.61 -5.80
CA ALA A 38 -16.92 -9.10 -4.82
C ALA A 38 -18.30 -9.36 -5.43
N LYS A 39 -18.82 -8.44 -6.25
CA LYS A 39 -20.12 -8.62 -6.92
C LYS A 39 -20.11 -9.74 -7.95
N LYS A 40 -19.00 -9.92 -8.68
CA LYS A 40 -18.86 -11.05 -9.62
C LYS A 40 -18.88 -12.41 -8.92
N GLU A 41 -18.33 -12.46 -7.71
CA GLU A 41 -18.41 -13.63 -6.83
C GLU A 41 -19.74 -13.74 -6.06
N GLY A 42 -20.72 -12.87 -6.35
CA GLY A 42 -22.07 -12.93 -5.78
C GLY A 42 -22.23 -12.25 -4.41
N PHE A 43 -21.20 -11.61 -3.88
CA PHE A 43 -21.28 -10.91 -2.60
C PHE A 43 -21.94 -9.53 -2.72
N ARG A 44 -22.66 -9.15 -1.67
CA ARG A 44 -23.10 -7.78 -1.45
C ARG A 44 -21.92 -6.93 -0.97
N THR A 45 -21.99 -5.62 -1.21
CA THR A 45 -20.85 -4.71 -1.02
C THR A 45 -21.19 -3.47 -0.19
N LEU A 46 -20.26 -3.06 0.69
CA LEU A 46 -20.36 -1.85 1.52
C LEU A 46 -19.15 -0.94 1.36
N GLY A 47 -19.41 0.31 0.98
CA GLY A 47 -18.39 1.33 0.83
C GLY A 47 -18.31 2.25 2.02
N ILE A 48 -17.18 2.23 2.74
CA ILE A 48 -16.91 3.17 3.82
C ILE A 48 -16.42 4.50 3.22
N CYS A 49 -17.26 5.53 3.31
CA CYS A 49 -16.99 6.86 2.78
C CYS A 49 -16.61 7.82 3.91
N VAL A 50 -15.36 8.30 3.90
CA VAL A 50 -14.94 9.39 4.78
C VAL A 50 -15.43 10.72 4.18
N GLY A 51 -16.23 11.46 4.95
CA GLY A 51 -16.88 12.71 4.56
C GLY A 51 -18.17 12.50 3.79
N LYS A 52 -18.10 12.41 2.46
CA LYS A 52 -19.29 12.30 1.59
C LYS A 52 -19.13 11.20 0.56
N VAL A 53 -20.26 10.69 0.07
CA VAL A 53 -20.29 9.73 -1.04
C VAL A 53 -19.66 10.36 -2.28
N LYS A 54 -18.69 9.66 -2.87
CA LYS A 54 -18.01 10.11 -4.08
C LYS A 54 -18.87 9.74 -5.29
N ARG A 55 -19.44 10.73 -5.98
CA ARG A 55 -20.37 10.51 -7.10
C ARG A 55 -19.79 9.69 -8.26
N PHE A 56 -18.47 9.62 -8.42
CA PHE A 56 -17.88 8.86 -9.52
C PHE A 56 -18.18 7.36 -9.44
N TYR A 57 -18.48 6.80 -8.25
CA TYR A 57 -18.89 5.39 -8.14
C TYR A 57 -20.13 5.08 -8.99
N GLU A 58 -21.01 6.06 -9.22
CA GLU A 58 -22.19 5.93 -10.09
C GLU A 58 -21.83 5.56 -11.54
N ALA A 59 -20.60 5.87 -11.99
CA ALA A 59 -20.14 5.51 -13.33
C ALA A 59 -19.76 4.02 -13.47
N PHE A 60 -19.73 3.26 -12.37
CA PHE A 60 -19.26 1.87 -12.35
C PHE A 60 -20.31 0.94 -11.74
N PRO A 61 -21.28 0.40 -12.51
CA PRO A 61 -22.36 -0.43 -11.96
C PRO A 61 -21.89 -1.59 -11.07
N LEU A 62 -20.83 -2.29 -11.47
CA LEU A 62 -20.21 -3.35 -10.65
C LEU A 62 -19.20 -2.82 -9.62
N GLY A 63 -18.65 -1.62 -9.83
CA GLY A 63 -17.70 -0.99 -8.90
C GLY A 63 -18.37 -0.15 -7.81
N LYS A 64 -19.66 0.16 -7.95
CA LYS A 64 -20.45 0.93 -6.98
C LYS A 64 -20.85 0.03 -5.82
N PRO A 65 -20.60 0.42 -4.55
CA PRO A 65 -21.14 -0.29 -3.40
C PRO A 65 -22.67 -0.39 -3.40
N ASP A 66 -23.21 -1.49 -2.90
CA ASP A 66 -24.66 -1.64 -2.70
C ASP A 66 -25.15 -0.75 -1.55
N LYS A 67 -24.30 -0.57 -0.53
CA LYS A 67 -24.53 0.32 0.61
C LYS A 67 -23.34 1.24 0.83
N PHE A 68 -23.62 2.48 1.24
CA PHE A 68 -22.59 3.40 1.71
C PHE A 68 -22.69 3.58 3.22
N PHE A 69 -21.55 3.49 3.89
CA PHE A 69 -21.40 3.77 5.31
C PHE A 69 -20.56 5.04 5.46
N ILE A 70 -21.15 6.11 5.96
CA ILE A 70 -20.52 7.43 5.99
C ILE A 70 -19.95 7.69 7.39
N VAL A 71 -18.69 8.12 7.44
CA VAL A 71 -17.96 8.54 8.64
C VAL A 71 -17.30 9.89 8.41
N ASN A 72 -17.05 10.66 9.45
CA ASN A 72 -16.40 11.97 9.34
C ASN A 72 -14.87 11.86 9.26
N SER A 73 -14.29 10.82 9.85
CA SER A 73 -12.85 10.53 9.85
C SER A 73 -12.59 9.03 9.75
N TYR A 74 -11.33 8.66 9.51
CA TYR A 74 -10.91 7.25 9.58
C TYR A 74 -11.02 6.68 10.99
N ASP A 75 -10.73 7.48 12.01
CA ASP A 75 -10.79 7.04 13.41
C ASP A 75 -12.22 6.69 13.85
N GLU A 76 -13.23 7.38 13.33
CA GLU A 76 -14.65 7.08 13.62
C GLU A 76 -15.06 5.66 13.19
N ILE A 77 -14.32 5.04 12.26
CA ILE A 77 -14.54 3.63 11.87
C ILE A 77 -14.33 2.71 13.09
N LEU A 78 -13.39 3.03 13.98
CA LEU A 78 -13.11 2.24 15.19
C LEU A 78 -14.28 2.31 16.18
N ASP A 79 -14.90 3.48 16.28
CA ASP A 79 -16.00 3.74 17.22
C ASP A 79 -17.31 3.10 16.77
N ARG A 80 -17.46 2.86 15.46
CA ARG A 80 -18.71 2.36 14.85
C ARG A 80 -18.57 0.95 14.28
N THR A 81 -17.66 0.16 14.85
CA THR A 81 -17.44 -1.24 14.42
C THR A 81 -18.68 -2.11 14.62
N ASP A 82 -19.49 -1.87 15.66
CA ASP A 82 -20.70 -2.67 15.92
C ASP A 82 -21.76 -2.52 14.81
N GLU A 83 -21.87 -1.34 14.19
CA GLU A 83 -22.75 -1.15 13.01
C GLU A 83 -22.26 -1.97 11.82
N LEU A 84 -20.95 -2.04 11.60
CA LEU A 84 -20.35 -2.83 10.52
C LEU A 84 -20.45 -4.34 10.80
N ILE A 85 -20.37 -4.75 12.08
CA ILE A 85 -20.61 -6.13 12.52
C ILE A 85 -22.05 -6.54 12.23
N GLY A 86 -23.03 -5.67 12.51
CA GLY A 86 -24.45 -5.92 12.24
C GLY A 86 -24.79 -6.11 10.76
N GLU A 87 -23.92 -5.71 9.85
CA GLU A 87 -24.04 -5.91 8.40
C GLU A 87 -23.28 -7.16 7.89
N ASN A 88 -22.79 -8.03 8.78
CA ASN A 88 -22.00 -9.22 8.45
C ASN A 88 -20.76 -8.91 7.59
N THR A 89 -20.06 -7.81 7.91
CA THR A 89 -18.98 -7.33 7.03
C THR A 89 -17.66 -8.07 7.20
N ILE A 90 -17.02 -8.35 6.06
CA ILE A 90 -15.61 -8.73 5.99
C ILE A 90 -14.85 -7.59 5.34
N ILE A 91 -13.88 -7.04 6.06
CA ILE A 91 -13.06 -5.93 5.59
C ILE A 91 -11.97 -6.43 4.64
N ILE A 92 -11.89 -5.84 3.45
CA ILE A 92 -10.75 -5.99 2.54
C ILE A 92 -9.86 -4.74 2.68
N PRO A 93 -8.67 -4.85 3.30
CA PRO A 93 -7.77 -3.72 3.44
C PRO A 93 -7.07 -3.38 2.12
N HIS A 94 -6.73 -2.11 1.94
CA HIS A 94 -5.89 -1.63 0.85
C HIS A 94 -5.02 -0.46 1.34
N GLY A 95 -4.05 -0.01 0.54
CA GLY A 95 -3.03 0.97 0.92
C GLY A 95 -3.58 2.20 1.66
N SER A 96 -4.57 2.91 1.08
CA SER A 96 -5.13 4.09 1.75
C SER A 96 -5.81 3.78 3.10
N PHE A 97 -6.42 2.60 3.27
CA PHE A 97 -7.12 2.30 4.52
C PHE A 97 -6.10 2.16 5.66
N VAL A 98 -5.04 1.39 5.42
CA VAL A 98 -3.96 1.20 6.41
C VAL A 98 -3.18 2.51 6.62
N GLU A 99 -2.90 3.26 5.55
CA GLU A 99 -2.15 4.52 5.64
C GLU A 99 -2.89 5.58 6.48
N TYR A 100 -4.18 5.79 6.23
CA TYR A 100 -4.92 6.86 6.90
C TYR A 100 -5.42 6.47 8.28
N LEU A 101 -5.76 5.19 8.51
CA LEU A 101 -6.11 4.71 9.85
C LEU A 101 -4.85 4.55 10.73
N GLY A 102 -3.73 4.15 10.12
CA GLY A 102 -2.48 3.79 10.78
C GLY A 102 -2.44 2.31 11.19
N ALA A 103 -1.28 1.66 11.06
CA ALA A 103 -1.13 0.22 11.31
C ALA A 103 -1.54 -0.20 12.73
N GLU A 104 -1.21 0.60 13.75
CA GLU A 104 -1.58 0.30 15.15
C GLU A 104 -3.09 0.36 15.38
N ASN A 105 -3.76 1.34 14.81
CA ASN A 105 -5.21 1.48 14.89
C ASN A 105 -5.91 0.40 14.06
N PHE A 106 -5.33 0.05 12.91
CA PHE A 106 -5.83 -1.06 12.10
C PHE A 106 -5.78 -2.37 12.88
N LEU A 107 -4.73 -2.64 13.68
CA LEU A 107 -4.69 -3.80 14.60
C LEU A 107 -5.70 -3.72 15.74
N LYS A 108 -6.23 -2.52 16.04
CA LYS A 108 -7.29 -2.31 17.02
C LYS A 108 -8.69 -2.54 16.46
N LEU A 109 -8.85 -2.51 15.13
CA LEU A 109 -10.14 -2.67 14.45
C LEU A 109 -10.85 -3.97 14.85
N GLY A 110 -12.01 -3.88 15.50
CA GLY A 110 -12.76 -5.03 16.00
C GLY A 110 -13.47 -5.87 14.94
N LEU A 111 -13.09 -5.77 13.66
CA LEU A 111 -13.80 -6.34 12.52
C LEU A 111 -13.06 -7.54 11.91
N PRO A 112 -13.78 -8.55 11.38
CA PRO A 112 -13.20 -9.55 10.51
C PRO A 112 -12.53 -8.89 9.31
N THR A 113 -11.29 -9.29 9.02
CA THR A 113 -10.47 -8.69 7.96
C THR A 113 -9.85 -9.80 7.14
N PHE A 114 -9.86 -9.65 5.82
CA PHE A 114 -9.16 -10.55 4.91
C PHE A 114 -7.65 -10.30 4.95
N GLY A 115 -6.87 -11.37 5.15
CA GLY A 115 -5.40 -11.33 5.22
C GLY A 115 -4.83 -11.35 6.63
N ASN A 116 -3.49 -11.34 6.73
CA ASN A 116 -2.79 -11.33 8.01
C ASN A 116 -2.61 -9.89 8.51
N ARG A 117 -3.31 -9.52 9.59
CA ARG A 117 -3.26 -8.17 10.14
C ARG A 117 -1.89 -7.79 10.72
N GLU A 118 -1.13 -8.78 11.22
CA GLU A 118 0.19 -8.54 11.81
C GLU A 118 1.22 -8.10 10.77
N VAL A 119 1.02 -8.47 9.48
CA VAL A 119 1.92 -8.08 8.39
C VAL A 119 2.02 -6.57 8.23
N LEU A 120 0.96 -5.84 8.63
CA LEU A 120 0.90 -4.38 8.53
C LEU A 120 1.97 -3.71 9.42
N LEU A 121 2.40 -4.35 10.51
CA LEU A 121 3.51 -3.86 11.34
C LEU A 121 4.87 -4.05 10.67
N TRP A 122 5.00 -5.00 9.75
CA TRP A 122 6.23 -5.27 9.02
C TRP A 122 6.37 -4.35 7.82
N GLU A 123 5.32 -4.16 7.03
CA GLU A 123 5.35 -3.28 5.84
C GLU A 123 5.42 -1.78 6.19
N SER A 124 4.94 -1.38 7.38
CA SER A 124 4.92 0.03 7.78
C SER A 124 6.24 0.52 8.39
N ASP A 125 7.14 -0.38 8.77
CA ASP A 125 8.45 -0.09 9.37
C ASP A 125 9.58 -0.51 8.43
N ARG A 126 10.36 0.46 7.95
CA ARG A 126 11.45 0.24 6.98
C ARG A 126 12.53 -0.73 7.48
N LYS A 127 12.78 -0.78 8.79
CA LYS A 127 13.78 -1.69 9.36
C LYS A 127 13.26 -3.12 9.34
N LYS A 128 12.00 -3.32 9.72
CA LYS A 128 11.33 -4.63 9.67
C LYS A 128 11.14 -5.11 8.23
N GLU A 129 10.76 -4.21 7.32
CA GLU A 129 10.66 -4.48 5.88
C GLU A 129 12.00 -5.02 5.35
N ARG A 130 13.11 -4.33 5.64
CA ARG A 130 14.45 -4.81 5.24
C ARG A 130 14.80 -6.16 5.84
N GLU A 131 14.60 -6.34 7.15
CA GLU A 131 14.85 -7.62 7.82
C GLU A 131 14.05 -8.76 7.18
N TRP A 132 12.79 -8.48 6.83
CA TRP A 132 11.91 -9.45 6.18
C TRP A 132 12.37 -9.81 4.77
N LEU A 133 12.68 -8.81 3.93
CA LEU A 133 13.10 -9.02 2.54
C LEU A 133 14.48 -9.71 2.46
N GLU A 134 15.46 -9.24 3.22
CA GLU A 134 16.80 -9.84 3.26
C GLU A 134 16.75 -11.26 3.87
N GLY A 135 15.92 -11.47 4.90
CA GLY A 135 15.69 -12.80 5.49
C GLY A 135 14.99 -13.77 4.55
N ALA A 136 14.22 -13.27 3.58
CA ALA A 136 13.62 -14.07 2.50
C ALA A 136 14.61 -14.34 1.34
N GLY A 137 15.86 -13.87 1.43
CA GLY A 137 16.87 -14.05 0.39
C GLY A 137 16.77 -13.05 -0.76
N LEU A 138 16.01 -11.97 -0.61
CA LEU A 138 15.91 -10.91 -1.62
C LEU A 138 17.07 -9.92 -1.50
N GLU A 139 17.58 -9.47 -2.64
CA GLU A 139 18.60 -8.45 -2.70
C GLU A 139 17.99 -7.05 -2.53
N MET A 140 18.44 -6.32 -1.53
CA MET A 140 18.00 -4.95 -1.24
C MET A 140 19.10 -3.94 -1.61
N PRO A 141 18.75 -2.73 -2.11
CA PRO A 141 19.73 -1.70 -2.41
C PRO A 141 20.60 -1.38 -1.20
N ARG A 142 21.92 -1.37 -1.39
CA ARG A 142 22.89 -1.15 -0.31
C ARG A 142 22.59 0.14 0.44
N GLU A 143 22.55 0.07 1.77
CA GLU A 143 22.49 1.26 2.61
C GLU A 143 23.88 1.86 2.83
N ILE A 144 23.94 3.19 2.74
CA ILE A 144 25.15 3.97 2.96
C ILE A 144 25.00 4.71 4.29
N LYS A 145 25.76 4.27 5.29
CA LYS A 145 25.68 4.82 6.66
C LYS A 145 26.41 6.15 6.79
N ASN A 146 27.50 6.33 6.05
CA ASN A 146 28.31 7.54 6.07
C ASN A 146 28.18 8.29 4.74
N PRO A 147 27.61 9.51 4.70
CA PRO A 147 27.50 10.28 3.46
C PRO A 147 28.85 10.57 2.78
N LEU A 148 29.97 10.55 3.51
CA LEU A 148 31.31 10.72 2.92
C LEU A 148 31.70 9.55 2.00
N GLU A 149 31.02 8.41 2.11
CA GLU A 149 31.25 7.23 1.27
C GLU A 149 30.45 7.26 -0.04
N ILE A 150 29.68 8.32 -0.31
CA ILE A 150 28.92 8.47 -1.56
C ILE A 150 29.91 8.63 -2.73
N ASN A 151 30.16 7.52 -3.43
CA ASN A 151 31.01 7.42 -4.62
C ASN A 151 30.26 6.94 -5.89
N LYS A 152 28.94 6.72 -5.76
CA LYS A 152 28.00 6.34 -6.82
C LYS A 152 26.69 7.09 -6.61
N PRO A 153 25.79 7.16 -7.62
CA PRO A 153 24.46 7.73 -7.45
C PRO A 153 23.69 7.07 -6.29
N VAL A 154 23.09 7.90 -5.45
CA VAL A 154 22.25 7.48 -4.32
C VAL A 154 20.91 8.17 -4.36
N ILE A 155 19.90 7.51 -3.79
CA ILE A 155 18.62 8.12 -3.45
C ILE A 155 18.56 8.36 -1.95
N VAL A 156 18.23 9.59 -1.57
CA VAL A 156 18.02 9.96 -0.18
C VAL A 156 16.53 10.01 0.09
N LYS A 157 16.09 9.27 1.12
CA LYS A 157 14.69 9.12 1.49
C LYS A 157 14.49 9.64 2.92
N TYR A 158 13.75 10.73 3.09
CA TYR A 158 13.37 11.20 4.42
C TYR A 158 12.34 10.26 5.07
N TYR A 159 12.42 10.10 6.38
CA TYR A 159 11.37 9.39 7.13
C TYR A 159 10.04 10.16 7.06
N GLY A 160 8.94 9.41 6.98
CA GLY A 160 7.58 9.96 6.84
C GLY A 160 7.24 10.55 5.46
N ALA A 161 8.17 10.54 4.49
CA ALA A 161 7.88 10.93 3.12
C ALA A 161 6.88 9.95 2.46
N ARG A 162 5.69 10.46 2.12
CA ARG A 162 4.61 9.70 1.47
C ARG A 162 4.68 9.85 -0.04
N GLY A 163 4.46 8.75 -0.77
CA GLY A 163 4.43 8.76 -2.24
C GLY A 163 5.67 9.39 -2.89
N GLY A 164 6.86 9.16 -2.32
CA GLY A 164 8.12 9.68 -2.85
C GLY A 164 8.36 11.19 -2.70
N LYS A 165 7.51 11.91 -1.95
CA LYS A 165 7.64 13.35 -1.75
C LYS A 165 8.89 13.70 -0.94
N GLY A 166 9.77 14.52 -1.54
CA GLY A 166 11.00 15.01 -0.92
C GLY A 166 12.18 14.06 -1.04
N PHE A 167 12.07 12.99 -1.84
CA PHE A 167 13.25 12.22 -2.22
C PHE A 167 14.11 13.03 -3.18
N PHE A 168 15.42 12.85 -3.11
CA PHE A 168 16.34 13.45 -4.07
C PHE A 168 17.49 12.50 -4.38
N ILE A 169 18.09 12.72 -5.55
CA ILE A 169 19.26 11.99 -6.02
C ILE A 169 20.51 12.84 -5.77
N ALA A 170 21.56 12.20 -5.28
CA ALA A 170 22.89 12.79 -5.16
C ALA A 170 23.93 11.86 -5.79
N LYS A 171 24.88 12.42 -6.55
CA LYS A 171 25.93 11.66 -7.23
C LYS A 171 27.23 11.58 -6.42
N ASN A 172 27.40 12.49 -5.46
CA ASN A 172 28.58 12.62 -4.61
C ASN A 172 28.21 13.33 -3.29
N TYR A 173 29.17 13.38 -2.36
CA TYR A 173 28.99 14.03 -1.06
C TYR A 173 28.64 15.52 -1.15
N GLU A 174 29.21 16.26 -2.10
CA GLU A 174 28.96 17.70 -2.23
C GLU A 174 27.53 18.00 -2.68
N GLU A 175 27.00 17.25 -3.63
CA GLU A 175 25.59 17.33 -4.03
C GLU A 175 24.66 16.96 -2.86
N PHE A 176 24.99 15.88 -2.13
CA PHE A 176 24.25 15.48 -0.95
C PHE A 176 24.18 16.61 0.07
N LYS A 177 25.32 17.23 0.39
CA LYS A 177 25.43 18.32 1.37
C LYS A 177 24.64 19.56 0.97
N LYS A 178 24.54 19.86 -0.32
CA LYS A 178 23.76 21.00 -0.85
C LYS A 178 22.24 20.78 -0.74
N LYS A 179 21.77 19.54 -0.89
CA LYS A 179 20.34 19.21 -0.97
C LYS A 179 19.73 18.76 0.35
N ILE A 180 20.54 18.27 1.29
CA ILE A 180 20.03 17.66 2.52
C ILE A 180 19.43 18.69 3.48
N ASP A 181 18.21 18.42 3.93
CA ASP A 181 17.60 19.04 5.09
C ASP A 181 17.97 18.24 6.33
N LYS A 182 18.95 18.76 7.09
CA LYS A 182 19.46 18.11 8.30
C LYS A 182 18.48 18.10 9.47
N SER A 183 17.38 18.86 9.38
CA SER A 183 16.34 18.84 10.43
C SER A 183 15.50 17.55 10.39
N ARG A 184 15.57 16.81 9.28
CA ARG A 184 14.79 15.60 9.04
C ARG A 184 15.68 14.38 9.08
N SER A 185 15.19 13.32 9.69
CA SER A 185 15.83 12.01 9.62
C SER A 185 15.68 11.39 8.21
N TYR A 186 16.71 10.71 7.73
CA TYR A 186 16.76 10.15 6.38
C TYR A 186 17.52 8.81 6.35
N THR A 187 17.35 8.07 5.25
CA THR A 187 18.20 6.95 4.85
C THR A 187 18.82 7.24 3.48
N ILE A 188 20.03 6.73 3.26
CA ILE A 188 20.76 6.82 1.99
C ILE A 188 20.87 5.42 1.43
N GLN A 189 20.38 5.23 0.21
CA GLN A 189 20.43 3.96 -0.49
C GLN A 189 21.09 4.13 -1.86
N GLU A 190 21.81 3.11 -2.29
CA GLU A 190 22.28 3.01 -3.67
C GLU A 190 21.12 3.26 -4.64
N PHE A 191 21.36 4.11 -5.63
CA PHE A 191 20.42 4.30 -6.72
C PHE A 191 20.62 3.15 -7.72
N VAL A 192 19.72 2.17 -7.69
CA VAL A 192 19.76 1.04 -8.62
C VAL A 192 19.34 1.52 -10.02
N ILE A 193 20.26 1.46 -10.96
CA ILE A 193 20.00 1.80 -12.36
C ILE A 193 19.31 0.61 -13.02
N GLY A 194 18.04 0.77 -13.37
CA GLY A 194 17.26 -0.28 -14.03
C GLY A 194 15.83 0.14 -14.32
N THR A 195 15.07 -0.77 -14.92
CA THR A 195 13.62 -0.63 -15.13
C THR A 195 12.86 -1.06 -13.88
N ARG A 196 11.84 -0.28 -13.51
CA ARG A 196 11.01 -0.54 -12.32
C ARG A 196 9.80 -1.37 -12.72
N TYR A 197 9.63 -2.52 -12.07
CA TYR A 197 8.46 -3.39 -12.24
C TYR A 197 7.83 -3.70 -10.89
N TYR A 198 6.51 -3.61 -10.83
CA TYR A 198 5.73 -3.90 -9.63
C TYR A 198 4.98 -5.20 -9.89
N LEU A 199 5.38 -6.24 -9.17
CA LEU A 199 4.90 -7.60 -9.35
C LEU A 199 3.73 -7.83 -8.38
N HIS A 200 2.57 -8.23 -8.90
CA HIS A 200 1.39 -8.51 -8.09
C HIS A 200 1.21 -10.01 -7.89
N TYR A 201 1.23 -10.43 -6.63
CA TYR A 201 1.05 -11.82 -6.23
C TYR A 201 -0.23 -11.98 -5.40
N PHE A 202 -0.75 -13.20 -5.41
CA PHE A 202 -1.80 -13.63 -4.49
C PHE A 202 -1.44 -15.00 -3.93
N TYR A 203 -1.17 -15.05 -2.63
CA TYR A 203 -1.01 -16.32 -1.91
C TYR A 203 -2.36 -16.75 -1.36
N SER A 204 -2.76 -18.00 -1.66
CA SER A 204 -3.96 -18.60 -1.14
C SER A 204 -3.61 -19.79 -0.24
N PRO A 205 -4.00 -19.77 1.05
CA PRO A 205 -3.75 -20.89 1.96
C PRO A 205 -4.73 -22.07 1.76
N ILE A 206 -5.72 -21.93 0.87
CA ILE A 206 -6.79 -22.93 0.66
C ILE A 206 -6.83 -23.47 -0.78
N VAL A 207 -6.25 -22.75 -1.73
CA VAL A 207 -6.20 -23.16 -3.14
C VAL A 207 -4.89 -23.92 -3.35
N GLU A 208 -4.99 -25.06 -4.00
CA GLU A 208 -3.83 -25.91 -4.30
C GLU A 208 -3.38 -25.76 -5.76
N GLU A 209 -4.17 -25.10 -6.61
CA GLU A 209 -3.81 -24.78 -7.98
C GLU A 209 -2.82 -23.59 -8.06
N GLY A 210 -1.66 -23.82 -8.66
CA GLY A 210 -0.63 -22.80 -8.89
C GLY A 210 0.75 -23.24 -8.44
N TYR A 211 1.62 -22.28 -8.11
CA TYR A 211 2.95 -22.59 -7.56
C TYR A 211 2.80 -22.98 -6.09
N LYS A 212 2.88 -24.28 -5.79
CA LYS A 212 2.72 -24.81 -4.43
C LYS A 212 3.88 -24.42 -3.53
N LEU A 213 3.57 -24.07 -2.29
CA LEU A 213 4.57 -23.74 -1.28
C LEU A 213 4.71 -24.89 -0.26
N ASP A 214 5.91 -25.05 0.30
CA ASP A 214 6.19 -26.07 1.32
C ASP A 214 5.39 -25.84 2.63
N ILE A 215 4.91 -24.61 2.84
CA ILE A 215 4.05 -24.23 3.97
C ILE A 215 2.55 -24.56 3.73
N GLY A 216 2.22 -25.17 2.59
CA GLY A 216 0.86 -25.40 2.12
C GLY A 216 0.30 -24.25 1.27
N GLY A 217 -0.79 -24.52 0.55
CA GLY A 217 -1.40 -23.55 -0.35
C GLY A 217 -0.59 -23.28 -1.62
N SER A 218 -0.97 -22.22 -2.32
CA SER A 218 -0.40 -21.86 -3.62
C SER A 218 -0.16 -20.36 -3.76
N LEU A 219 0.91 -20.02 -4.46
CA LEU A 219 1.23 -18.66 -4.90
C LEU A 219 0.84 -18.50 -6.37
N GLN A 220 0.11 -17.43 -6.65
CA GLN A 220 -0.30 -17.02 -7.98
C GLN A 220 0.37 -15.70 -8.34
N PHE A 221 0.89 -15.62 -9.56
CA PHE A 221 1.38 -14.38 -10.15
C PHE A 221 0.27 -13.78 -11.01
N LEU A 222 -0.23 -12.61 -10.63
CA LEU A 222 -1.45 -12.05 -11.21
C LEU A 222 -1.18 -11.10 -12.37
N SER A 223 -0.26 -10.15 -12.16
CA SER A 223 0.02 -9.09 -13.14
C SER A 223 1.30 -8.35 -12.81
N VAL A 224 1.72 -7.50 -13.74
CA VAL A 224 2.81 -6.54 -13.58
C VAL A 224 2.37 -5.18 -14.06
N ASP A 225 2.71 -4.15 -13.30
CA ASP A 225 2.62 -2.78 -13.76
C ASP A 225 3.94 -2.03 -13.57
N ARG A 226 3.96 -0.82 -14.13
CA ARG A 226 4.92 0.23 -13.79
C ARG A 226 4.12 1.46 -13.35
N ARG A 227 4.50 2.02 -12.20
CA ARG A 227 3.94 3.31 -11.75
C ARG A 227 4.25 4.42 -12.74
N ASP A 228 3.23 5.23 -13.00
CA ASP A 228 3.31 6.50 -13.71
C ASP A 228 3.42 7.62 -12.66
N GLU A 229 4.56 8.31 -12.64
CA GLU A 229 4.92 9.26 -11.58
C GLU A 229 5.22 10.65 -12.14
N THR A 230 4.54 11.65 -11.59
CA THR A 230 4.77 13.06 -11.91
C THR A 230 5.75 13.70 -10.94
N ASN A 231 6.70 14.52 -11.38
CA ASN A 231 7.07 14.89 -12.76
C ASN A 231 8.23 14.04 -13.31
N ILE A 232 8.76 13.10 -12.53
CA ILE A 232 10.01 12.41 -12.83
C ILE A 232 9.98 11.64 -14.16
N ASP A 233 8.87 10.97 -14.50
CA ASP A 233 8.80 10.18 -15.74
C ASP A 233 8.78 11.08 -16.99
N GLU A 234 8.43 12.36 -16.87
CA GLU A 234 8.40 13.35 -17.97
C GLU A 234 9.59 14.33 -17.95
N ALA A 235 10.33 14.40 -16.84
CA ALA A 235 11.44 15.35 -16.63
C ALA A 235 12.49 15.30 -17.74
N HIS A 236 12.79 14.12 -18.28
CA HIS A 236 13.77 13.91 -19.34
C HIS A 236 13.45 14.66 -20.65
N ARG A 237 12.21 15.09 -20.87
CA ARG A 237 11.80 15.86 -22.06
C ARG A 237 12.20 17.33 -22.00
N LEU A 238 12.45 17.85 -20.80
CA LEU A 238 12.73 19.26 -20.58
C LEU A 238 14.22 19.55 -20.38
N GLY A 239 15.01 18.55 -20.00
CA GLY A 239 16.45 18.67 -19.78
C GLY A 239 16.95 17.62 -18.79
N SER A 240 18.17 17.80 -18.31
CA SER A 240 18.68 17.02 -17.19
C SER A 240 17.96 17.40 -15.89
N ILE A 241 17.89 16.47 -14.94
CA ILE A 241 17.31 16.73 -13.61
C ILE A 241 17.98 17.93 -12.93
N SER A 242 19.29 18.11 -13.13
CA SER A 242 20.05 19.22 -12.54
C SER A 242 19.62 20.58 -13.10
N GLU A 243 19.42 20.69 -14.42
CA GLU A 243 18.92 21.94 -15.04
C GLU A 243 17.51 22.29 -14.57
N LEU A 244 16.64 21.29 -14.42
CA LEU A 244 15.29 21.51 -13.90
C LEU A 244 15.31 22.00 -12.46
N GLU A 245 16.17 21.44 -11.62
CA GLU A 245 16.35 21.91 -10.24
C GLU A 245 16.83 23.37 -10.19
N GLU A 246 17.76 23.77 -11.05
CA GLU A 246 18.30 25.14 -11.12
C GLU A 246 17.24 26.20 -11.46
N VAL A 247 16.23 25.84 -12.26
CA VAL A 247 15.09 26.71 -12.57
C VAL A 247 13.91 26.54 -11.61
N GLY A 248 14.11 25.84 -10.48
CA GLY A 248 13.11 25.69 -9.43
C GLY A 248 12.07 24.60 -9.68
N ILE A 249 12.35 23.63 -10.55
CA ILE A 249 11.49 22.48 -10.86
C ILE A 249 12.16 21.20 -10.32
N PRO A 250 12.01 20.87 -9.03
CA PRO A 250 12.59 19.66 -8.48
C PRO A 250 11.88 18.40 -9.01
N PRO A 251 12.59 17.26 -9.11
CA PRO A 251 11.96 15.99 -9.43
C PRO A 251 11.01 15.56 -8.30
N THR A 252 9.82 15.08 -8.66
CA THR A 252 8.85 14.47 -7.75
C THR A 252 8.48 13.08 -8.23
N PHE A 253 8.17 12.19 -7.29
CA PHE A 253 7.83 10.78 -7.53
C PHE A 253 6.36 10.50 -7.16
N VAL A 254 5.49 11.49 -7.35
CA VAL A 254 4.08 11.38 -6.94
C VAL A 254 3.37 10.47 -7.92
N VAL A 255 2.81 9.38 -7.43
CA VAL A 255 2.09 8.39 -8.25
C VAL A 255 0.79 9.00 -8.77
N THR A 256 0.64 9.04 -10.10
CA THR A 256 -0.56 9.54 -10.80
C THR A 256 -1.33 8.45 -11.52
N GLY A 257 -0.69 7.31 -11.82
CA GLY A 257 -1.31 6.20 -12.50
C GLY A 257 -0.42 4.97 -12.51
N ASN A 258 -0.82 3.97 -13.32
CA ASN A 258 -0.07 2.74 -13.55
C ASN A 258 -0.18 2.35 -15.03
N ILE A 259 0.90 1.81 -15.58
CA ILE A 259 0.98 1.31 -16.96
C ILE A 259 1.11 -0.21 -16.91
N PRO A 260 0.26 -0.98 -17.60
CA PRO A 260 0.39 -2.43 -17.64
C PRO A 260 1.65 -2.84 -18.40
N ILE A 261 2.38 -3.84 -17.89
CA ILE A 261 3.63 -4.32 -18.48
C ILE A 261 3.54 -5.81 -18.80
N VAL A 262 4.10 -6.18 -19.96
CA VAL A 262 4.41 -7.57 -20.30
C VAL A 262 5.92 -7.76 -20.18
N LEU A 263 6.36 -8.61 -19.26
CA LEU A 263 7.77 -8.96 -19.10
C LEU A 263 8.26 -9.81 -20.29
N ARG A 264 9.52 -9.63 -20.69
CA ARG A 264 10.19 -10.40 -21.75
C ARG A 264 11.45 -11.04 -21.23
#